data_AF-A0AAV5R8J3-F1
#
_entry.id   AF-A0AAV5R8J3-F1
#
_cell.length_a   1.000
_cell.length_b   1.000
_cell.length_c   1.000
_cell.angle_alpha   90.00
_cell.angle_beta   90.00
_cell.angle_gamma   90.00
#
_symmetry.space_group_name_H-M   'P 1'
#
loop_
_entity.id
_entity.type
_entity.pdbx_description
1 polymer ?
#
loop_
_entity_poly.entity_id
_entity_poly.type
_entity_poly.pdbx_seq_one_letter_code
_entity_poly.pdbx_strand_id
1 'polypeptide(L)'
;MSYQDNNNSDYEKINDQLERLDSEIGQPVQFNASKKSFFNVKKLIVMVFLAITIGSVFHFNSSSSSSSIGGCSGKKNVTGKFMTPFPFDESKPICPIPSKVAIKEKDQVQFILHDEKYHEGVIERFSKSLQIDTVVYDKTTDYSKMAKFHEFLEGAYPLIYKTAEVFKVNSYGLVFHFPGSNADLKPVMIAAHMDTVPIGDPHDWNEDPFSGRFDGDKFHGRGASDCKNLLIGIMEATEKLIQDGKDNFERGVILAFGFDEEKSGFDGAFHIGEFLVNKFGENSVEVITDEGPVMFIDTLGDYYSMIVNGEKGYADIEVEITTPGGHSSNPRDHTSIGMISKFLTDYEDDLYKPVLSDDSPMVGFFECLGEHGRLPTDLKNAARRVRYDEDARDYVLDYTNNLPVIKYSIRTAQAIDIVNGGDKANALPRLVNAVINHRIAYGNDLDTIWEKLTKHGKVSADKYDIGLTVNGKEIYPENENGNMIIRYYADPLVDAPVSSSEDDFYKEFTGIIKSFYEDEVFPEKFNKDSDKKFIITPSIMSGNTDTRHYWKLTDRIYRVQPGSLNIFDANIHGPNEWTDLTTHMQTVSFYYNYISHYCLPDEE
;
A
#
# COMPACT_ATOMS: atom_id res chain seq x y z
N MET A 1 61.49 1.76 7.80
CA MET A 1 61.22 0.34 8.10
C MET A 1 59.81 0.04 7.62
N SER A 2 59.71 -0.96 6.78
CA SER A 2 58.61 -1.35 5.90
C SER A 2 57.36 -1.85 6.63
N TYR A 3 56.19 -1.57 6.06
CA TYR A 3 55.04 -2.48 6.10
C TYR A 3 54.46 -2.52 4.68
N GLN A 4 54.65 -3.67 4.01
CA GLN A 4 54.06 -4.02 2.73
C GLN A 4 53.06 -5.17 2.96
N ASP A 5 51.92 -5.04 2.26
CA ASP A 5 51.20 -6.03 1.46
C ASP A 5 50.76 -7.37 2.07
N ASN A 6 49.42 -7.56 2.07
CA ASN A 6 48.76 -8.84 1.81
C ASN A 6 47.25 -8.67 1.53
N ASN A 7 46.85 -7.94 0.47
CA ASN A 7 45.45 -7.94 0.01
C ASN A 7 45.26 -7.81 -1.52
N ASN A 8 46.34 -7.92 -2.32
CA ASN A 8 46.26 -7.76 -3.78
C ASN A 8 46.07 -9.07 -4.57
N SER A 9 46.13 -10.26 -3.95
CA SER A 9 46.10 -11.52 -4.70
C SER A 9 44.71 -12.09 -4.99
N ASP A 10 43.67 -11.59 -4.32
CA ASP A 10 42.28 -12.03 -4.54
C ASP A 10 41.54 -11.18 -5.58
N TYR A 11 41.93 -9.91 -5.75
CA TYR A 11 41.39 -9.02 -6.79
C TYR A 11 41.89 -9.40 -8.19
N GLU A 12 43.15 -9.80 -8.33
CA GLU A 12 43.70 -10.24 -9.63
C GLU A 12 43.07 -11.56 -10.10
N LYS A 13 42.73 -12.49 -9.21
CA LYS A 13 42.07 -13.76 -9.58
C LYS A 13 40.63 -13.60 -10.06
N ILE A 14 39.92 -12.59 -9.55
CA ILE A 14 38.54 -12.29 -9.96
C ILE A 14 38.52 -11.61 -11.33
N ASN A 15 39.47 -10.71 -11.60
CA ASN A 15 39.58 -10.06 -12.91
C ASN A 15 40.02 -11.05 -14.01
N ASP A 16 40.91 -11.99 -13.72
CA ASP A 16 41.35 -13.02 -14.68
C ASP A 16 40.23 -14.00 -15.08
N GLN A 17 39.24 -14.20 -14.20
CA GLN A 17 38.02 -14.98 -14.49
C GLN A 17 37.00 -14.20 -15.32
N LEU A 18 36.90 -12.87 -15.12
CA LEU A 18 36.01 -12.00 -15.88
C LEU A 18 36.54 -11.74 -17.31
N GLU A 19 37.85 -11.56 -17.48
CA GLU A 19 38.46 -11.39 -18.81
C GLU A 19 38.39 -12.68 -19.66
N ARG A 20 38.39 -13.87 -19.04
CA ARG A 20 38.15 -15.14 -19.76
C ARG A 20 36.71 -15.25 -20.27
N LEU A 21 35.72 -14.75 -19.53
CA LEU A 21 34.31 -14.73 -19.92
C LEU A 21 34.04 -13.76 -21.08
N ASP A 22 34.74 -12.62 -21.14
CA ASP A 22 34.63 -11.67 -22.25
C ASP A 22 35.33 -12.15 -23.54
N SER A 23 36.27 -13.10 -23.45
CA SER A 23 36.98 -13.64 -24.62
C SER A 23 36.17 -14.66 -25.45
N GLU A 24 35.08 -15.19 -24.90
CA GLU A 24 34.20 -16.15 -25.59
C GLU A 24 33.07 -15.48 -26.40
N ILE A 25 32.92 -14.15 -26.32
CA ILE A 25 31.90 -13.39 -27.05
C ILE A 25 32.59 -12.36 -27.95
N GLY A 26 32.83 -12.73 -29.21
CA GLY A 26 33.59 -11.90 -30.16
C GLY A 26 32.96 -10.54 -30.49
N GLN A 27 33.68 -9.46 -30.11
CA GLN A 27 34.10 -8.26 -30.88
C GLN A 27 33.08 -7.34 -31.64
N PRO A 28 33.34 -6.02 -31.81
CA PRO A 28 33.11 -4.96 -30.82
C PRO A 28 32.29 -3.76 -31.38
N VAL A 29 31.62 -2.99 -30.53
CA VAL A 29 31.12 -1.64 -30.88
C VAL A 29 31.59 -0.63 -29.83
N GLN A 30 32.28 0.41 -30.30
CA GLN A 30 32.86 1.50 -29.50
C GLN A 30 31.77 2.28 -28.73
N PHE A 31 31.99 2.50 -27.44
CA PHE A 31 31.21 3.44 -26.62
C PHE A 31 32.03 4.70 -26.31
N ASN A 32 31.50 5.84 -26.73
CA ASN A 32 31.90 7.16 -26.24
C ASN A 32 31.16 7.45 -24.93
N ALA A 33 31.90 7.99 -23.96
CA ALA A 33 31.44 8.25 -22.61
C ALA A 33 30.52 9.47 -22.50
N SER A 34 29.30 9.28 -22.01
CA SER A 34 28.67 10.10 -20.95
C SER A 34 27.25 9.58 -20.64
N LYS A 35 27.08 8.99 -19.45
CA LYS A 35 25.83 8.87 -18.66
C LYS A 35 26.09 7.87 -17.53
N LYS A 36 26.29 8.38 -16.30
CA LYS A 36 26.25 7.59 -15.07
C LYS A 36 24.89 7.82 -14.42
N SER A 37 23.94 6.95 -14.71
CA SER A 37 22.87 6.51 -13.80
C SER A 37 22.00 5.50 -14.55
N PHE A 38 22.43 4.24 -14.57
CA PHE A 38 21.61 3.09 -14.91
C PHE A 38 22.24 1.89 -14.19
N PHE A 39 21.80 1.67 -12.95
CA PHE A 39 22.16 0.55 -12.09
C PHE A 39 20.86 0.17 -11.34
N ASN A 40 20.30 -1.04 -11.34
CA ASN A 40 20.44 -2.21 -12.20
C ASN A 40 19.27 -3.18 -11.85
N VAL A 41 18.12 -3.13 -12.54
CA VAL A 41 16.97 -4.05 -12.35
C VAL A 41 17.35 -5.51 -12.63
N LYS A 42 18.36 -5.73 -13.50
CA LYS A 42 18.90 -7.07 -13.77
C LYS A 42 19.56 -7.72 -12.55
N LYS A 43 20.06 -6.94 -11.57
CA LYS A 43 20.61 -7.52 -10.33
C LYS A 43 19.53 -8.06 -9.39
N LEU A 44 18.31 -7.53 -9.43
CA LEU A 44 17.20 -7.98 -8.61
C LEU A 44 16.71 -9.37 -9.06
N ILE A 45 16.57 -9.58 -10.38
CA ILE A 45 16.21 -10.88 -10.97
C ILE A 45 17.29 -11.93 -10.68
N VAL A 46 18.57 -11.54 -10.75
CA VAL A 46 19.69 -12.44 -10.44
C VAL A 46 19.79 -12.77 -8.95
N MET A 47 19.45 -11.84 -8.04
CA MET A 47 19.40 -12.12 -6.59
C MET A 47 18.27 -13.08 -6.22
N VAL A 48 17.09 -12.97 -6.85
CA VAL A 48 15.99 -13.92 -6.67
C VAL A 48 16.40 -15.32 -7.18
N PHE A 49 17.14 -15.42 -8.28
CA PHE A 49 17.64 -16.70 -8.80
C PHE A 49 18.81 -17.31 -7.98
N LEU A 50 19.66 -16.49 -7.35
CA LEU A 50 20.76 -16.99 -6.51
C LEU A 50 20.28 -17.52 -5.14
N ALA A 51 19.20 -16.97 -4.59
CA ALA A 51 18.56 -17.52 -3.39
C ALA A 51 17.97 -18.93 -3.63
N ILE A 52 17.57 -19.24 -4.88
CA ILE A 52 17.00 -20.54 -5.27
C ILE A 52 18.05 -21.65 -5.34
N THR A 53 19.34 -21.32 -5.54
CA THR A 53 20.40 -22.35 -5.73
C THR A 53 21.21 -22.68 -4.47
N ILE A 54 21.25 -21.81 -3.46
CA ILE A 54 22.07 -22.02 -2.25
C ILE A 54 21.34 -22.86 -1.17
N GLY A 55 20.01 -23.01 -1.25
CA GLY A 55 19.22 -23.85 -0.33
C GLY A 55 19.49 -25.36 -0.41
N SER A 56 20.29 -25.82 -1.38
CA SER A 56 20.46 -27.25 -1.69
C SER A 56 21.77 -27.87 -1.17
N VAL A 57 22.63 -27.13 -0.45
CA VAL A 57 23.96 -27.64 -0.05
C VAL A 57 24.29 -27.32 1.41
N PHE A 58 23.52 -27.86 2.35
CA PHE A 58 24.02 -28.14 3.71
C PHE A 58 23.29 -29.36 4.31
N HIS A 59 23.76 -30.55 4.00
CA HIS A 59 23.53 -31.75 4.81
C HIS A 59 24.68 -31.85 5.82
N PHE A 60 24.40 -31.56 7.09
CA PHE A 60 25.31 -31.88 8.19
C PHE A 60 24.98 -33.25 8.77
N ASN A 61 25.93 -34.18 8.62
CA ASN A 61 26.02 -35.41 9.40
C ASN A 61 26.22 -35.06 10.88
N SER A 62 25.37 -35.59 11.76
CA SER A 62 25.75 -35.78 13.17
C SER A 62 25.41 -37.19 13.62
N SER A 63 26.48 -37.94 13.86
CA SER A 63 26.52 -39.29 14.41
C SER A 63 25.91 -39.39 15.81
N SER A 64 25.22 -40.51 16.01
CA SER A 64 24.75 -41.07 17.27
C SER A 64 25.80 -41.09 18.39
N SER A 65 25.40 -40.66 19.59
CA SER A 65 25.87 -41.30 20.82
C SER A 65 24.76 -41.30 21.87
N SER A 66 24.49 -42.51 22.36
CA SER A 66 23.55 -42.86 23.40
C SER A 66 24.05 -42.43 24.78
N SER A 67 23.21 -41.79 25.57
CA SER A 67 23.23 -41.99 27.03
C SER A 67 21.86 -41.73 27.64
N SER A 68 21.32 -42.78 28.24
CA SER A 68 20.14 -42.84 29.08
C SER A 68 20.36 -42.10 30.40
N ILE A 69 19.38 -41.33 30.89
CA ILE A 69 19.04 -41.20 32.33
C ILE A 69 17.57 -40.74 32.45
N GLY A 70 16.78 -41.59 33.11
CA GLY A 70 15.84 -41.27 34.20
C GLY A 70 14.80 -40.17 34.01
N GLY A 71 13.53 -40.58 33.85
CA GLY A 71 12.39 -39.68 33.87
C GLY A 71 11.99 -39.16 35.25
N CYS A 72 11.13 -38.15 35.26
CA CYS A 72 10.10 -37.94 36.28
C CYS A 72 8.93 -37.14 35.70
N SER A 73 7.74 -37.67 35.95
CA SER A 73 6.43 -37.21 35.51
C SER A 73 5.97 -35.93 36.22
N GLY A 74 5.30 -35.05 35.48
CA GLY A 74 4.53 -33.93 36.04
C GLY A 74 3.42 -33.50 35.10
N LYS A 75 2.31 -34.25 35.08
CA LYS A 75 1.07 -33.87 34.40
C LYS A 75 0.48 -32.62 35.05
N LYS A 76 0.25 -31.56 34.27
CA LYS A 76 -0.80 -30.57 34.53
C LYS A 76 -1.69 -30.50 33.30
N ASN A 77 -2.88 -31.09 33.43
CA ASN A 77 -3.98 -30.94 32.49
C ASN A 77 -4.46 -29.48 32.56
N VAL A 78 -4.30 -28.74 31.47
CA VAL A 78 -5.12 -27.56 31.17
C VAL A 78 -5.97 -27.98 29.97
N THR A 79 -7.26 -28.21 30.23
CA THR A 79 -8.28 -28.48 29.22
C THR A 79 -8.59 -27.18 28.49
N GLY A 80 -7.73 -26.83 27.53
CA GLY A 80 -8.07 -25.92 26.43
C GLY A 80 -8.87 -26.69 25.40
N LYS A 81 -10.02 -26.15 25.02
CA LYS A 81 -10.94 -26.69 24.02
C LYS A 81 -10.20 -26.68 22.68
N PHE A 82 -9.61 -27.80 22.27
CA PHE A 82 -9.06 -27.97 20.93
C PHE A 82 -10.22 -27.79 19.94
N MET A 83 -10.20 -26.66 19.21
CA MET A 83 -10.93 -26.56 17.96
C MET A 83 -10.36 -27.66 17.07
N THR A 84 -11.22 -28.59 16.66
CA THR A 84 -10.85 -29.65 15.72
C THR A 84 -10.29 -29.02 14.45
N PRO A 85 -9.17 -29.51 13.89
CA PRO A 85 -8.73 -29.06 12.58
C PRO A 85 -9.84 -29.45 11.59
N PHE A 86 -10.44 -28.46 10.93
CA PHE A 86 -11.26 -28.75 9.76
C PHE A 86 -10.40 -29.57 8.80
N PRO A 87 -10.85 -30.74 8.33
CA PRO A 87 -10.05 -31.55 7.43
C PRO A 87 -9.87 -30.74 6.14
N PHE A 88 -8.62 -30.35 5.87
CA PHE A 88 -8.18 -29.81 4.60
C PHE A 88 -8.61 -30.77 3.49
N ASP A 89 -9.62 -30.37 2.72
CA ASP A 89 -10.12 -31.15 1.59
C ASP A 89 -9.28 -30.84 0.36
N GLU A 90 -8.23 -31.65 0.14
CA GLU A 90 -7.34 -31.54 -1.03
C GLU A 90 -8.09 -31.60 -2.38
N SER A 91 -9.35 -32.05 -2.39
CA SER A 91 -10.16 -32.16 -3.61
C SER A 91 -10.81 -30.84 -4.06
N LYS A 92 -10.82 -29.80 -3.22
CA LYS A 92 -11.38 -28.48 -3.56
C LYS A 92 -10.28 -27.43 -3.70
N PRO A 93 -10.34 -26.55 -4.72
CA PRO A 93 -9.39 -25.46 -4.85
C PRO A 93 -9.55 -24.50 -3.68
N ILE A 94 -8.43 -24.14 -3.03
CA ILE A 94 -8.40 -23.26 -1.85
C ILE A 94 -8.66 -21.81 -2.26
N CYS A 95 -8.16 -21.42 -3.42
CA CYS A 95 -8.45 -20.15 -4.06
C CYS A 95 -9.13 -20.46 -5.39
N PRO A 96 -10.46 -20.41 -5.50
CA PRO A 96 -11.13 -20.64 -6.76
C PRO A 96 -10.79 -19.53 -7.76
N ILE A 97 -10.51 -19.89 -9.01
CA ILE A 97 -10.36 -18.89 -10.08
C ILE A 97 -11.74 -18.28 -10.33
N PRO A 98 -11.88 -16.94 -10.30
CA PRO A 98 -13.15 -16.29 -10.58
C PRO A 98 -13.71 -16.73 -11.93
N SER A 99 -15.01 -17.00 -11.97
CA SER A 99 -15.70 -17.24 -13.24
C SER A 99 -15.84 -15.92 -13.99
N LYS A 100 -15.67 -15.95 -15.30
CA LYS A 100 -15.85 -14.77 -16.16
C LYS A 100 -17.30 -14.28 -16.08
N VAL A 101 -17.46 -12.97 -15.96
CA VAL A 101 -18.76 -12.29 -15.99
C VAL A 101 -18.86 -11.54 -17.31
N ALA A 102 -20.02 -11.66 -17.99
CA ALA A 102 -20.21 -11.03 -19.28
C ALA A 102 -20.11 -9.49 -19.16
N ILE A 103 -19.34 -8.88 -20.06
CA ILE A 103 -19.23 -7.42 -20.19
C ILE A 103 -20.49 -6.91 -20.91
N LYS A 104 -21.41 -6.28 -20.18
CA LYS A 104 -22.68 -5.77 -20.74
C LYS A 104 -22.43 -4.80 -21.91
N GLU A 105 -21.41 -3.96 -21.79
CA GLU A 105 -21.21 -2.80 -22.65
C GLU A 105 -19.99 -2.90 -23.55
N LYS A 106 -19.76 -4.08 -24.13
CA LYS A 106 -18.53 -4.41 -24.86
C LYS A 106 -18.14 -3.36 -25.91
N ASP A 107 -19.07 -2.90 -26.74
CA ASP A 107 -18.78 -1.95 -27.80
C ASP A 107 -18.33 -0.59 -27.25
N GLN A 108 -18.94 -0.12 -26.15
CA GLN A 108 -18.55 1.13 -25.51
C GLN A 108 -17.24 1.01 -24.72
N VAL A 109 -17.00 -0.15 -24.09
CA VAL A 109 -15.71 -0.49 -23.48
C VAL A 109 -14.58 -0.37 -24.50
N GLN A 110 -14.76 -0.98 -25.68
CA GLN A 110 -13.77 -0.93 -26.76
C GLN A 110 -13.64 0.48 -27.38
N PHE A 111 -14.76 1.20 -27.52
CA PHE A 111 -14.75 2.61 -27.97
C PHE A 111 -13.90 3.48 -27.03
N ILE A 112 -14.13 3.40 -25.72
CA ILE A 112 -13.38 4.18 -24.72
C ILE A 112 -11.88 3.82 -24.75
N LEU A 113 -11.53 2.55 -24.94
CA LEU A 113 -10.14 2.09 -24.94
C LEU A 113 -9.36 2.54 -26.18
N HIS A 114 -10.01 2.79 -27.32
CA HIS A 114 -9.32 2.88 -28.62
C HIS A 114 -9.68 4.06 -29.51
N ASP A 115 -10.78 4.78 -29.27
CA ASP A 115 -11.16 5.92 -30.12
C ASP A 115 -10.28 7.15 -29.85
N GLU A 116 -9.38 7.44 -30.77
CA GLU A 116 -8.41 8.55 -30.66
C GLU A 116 -9.08 9.91 -30.44
N LYS A 117 -10.24 10.14 -31.08
CA LYS A 117 -10.96 11.42 -30.97
C LYS A 117 -11.61 11.58 -29.60
N TYR A 118 -12.13 10.50 -29.03
CA TYR A 118 -12.59 10.50 -27.65
C TYR A 118 -11.43 10.78 -26.70
N HIS A 119 -10.27 10.15 -26.93
CA HIS A 119 -9.06 10.36 -26.12
C HIS A 119 -8.60 11.83 -26.13
N GLU A 120 -8.63 12.52 -27.27
CA GLU A 120 -8.24 13.95 -27.35
C GLU A 120 -8.97 14.82 -26.30
N GLY A 121 -10.29 14.61 -26.14
CA GLY A 121 -11.08 15.34 -25.17
C GLY A 121 -10.76 14.97 -23.71
N VAL A 122 -10.52 13.69 -23.45
CA VAL A 122 -10.15 13.22 -22.10
C VAL A 122 -8.74 13.70 -21.73
N ILE A 123 -7.78 13.65 -22.67
CA ILE A 123 -6.42 14.18 -22.50
C ILE A 123 -6.48 15.65 -22.08
N GLU A 124 -7.28 16.47 -22.77
CA GLU A 124 -7.42 17.89 -22.44
C GLU A 124 -7.98 18.11 -21.03
N ARG A 125 -9.03 17.38 -20.64
CA ARG A 125 -9.63 17.50 -19.30
C ARG A 125 -8.69 17.02 -18.22
N PHE A 126 -8.06 15.86 -18.39
CA PHE A 126 -7.14 15.34 -17.40
C PHE A 126 -5.90 16.23 -17.24
N SER A 127 -5.31 16.70 -18.35
CA SER A 127 -4.22 17.69 -18.35
C SER A 127 -4.59 18.96 -17.55
N LYS A 128 -5.78 19.52 -17.77
CA LYS A 128 -6.27 20.69 -17.03
C LYS A 128 -6.44 20.42 -15.54
N SER A 129 -6.87 19.23 -15.14
CA SER A 129 -7.02 18.86 -13.73
C SER A 129 -5.67 18.91 -12.97
N LEU A 130 -4.58 18.56 -13.65
CA LEU A 130 -3.21 18.58 -13.09
C LEU A 130 -2.64 20.01 -12.99
N GLN A 131 -3.15 20.94 -13.79
CA GLN A 131 -2.76 22.35 -13.74
C GLN A 131 -3.35 23.12 -12.54
N ILE A 132 -4.26 22.49 -11.80
CA ILE A 132 -4.92 23.09 -10.65
C ILE A 132 -4.24 22.60 -9.38
N ASP A 133 -3.54 23.51 -8.71
CA ASP A 133 -2.90 23.28 -7.41
C ASP A 133 -3.96 23.00 -6.33
N THR A 134 -4.00 21.74 -5.89
CA THR A 134 -4.81 21.22 -4.77
C THR A 134 -3.92 20.69 -3.65
N VAL A 135 -2.70 21.23 -3.49
CA VAL A 135 -1.75 20.75 -2.49
C VAL A 135 -2.25 21.05 -1.08
N VAL A 136 -2.17 20.05 -0.21
CA VAL A 136 -2.39 20.16 1.23
C VAL A 136 -1.10 19.87 2.00
N TYR A 137 -1.07 20.31 3.26
CA TYR A 137 0.01 20.04 4.21
C TYR A 137 -0.63 19.62 5.54
N ASP A 138 0.08 18.90 6.39
CA ASP A 138 -0.42 18.37 7.67
C ASP A 138 -1.13 19.41 8.56
N LYS A 139 -0.68 20.68 8.49
CA LYS A 139 -1.22 21.79 9.30
C LYS A 139 -2.11 22.75 8.52
N THR A 140 -2.43 22.44 7.27
CA THR A 140 -3.30 23.27 6.42
C THR A 140 -4.73 23.21 6.94
N THR A 141 -5.35 24.38 7.03
CA THR A 141 -6.76 24.57 7.40
C THR A 141 -7.50 25.48 6.41
N ASP A 142 -6.79 26.09 5.44
CA ASP A 142 -7.38 26.88 4.36
C ASP A 142 -7.35 26.06 3.06
N TYR A 143 -8.54 25.62 2.65
CA TYR A 143 -8.75 24.83 1.43
C TYR A 143 -9.29 25.66 0.27
N SER A 144 -9.19 26.99 0.33
CA SER A 144 -9.76 27.88 -0.70
C SER A 144 -9.31 27.57 -2.13
N LYS A 145 -8.13 26.96 -2.30
CA LYS A 145 -7.62 26.50 -3.61
C LYS A 145 -8.52 25.44 -4.26
N MET A 146 -9.21 24.62 -3.47
CA MET A 146 -10.15 23.59 -3.96
C MET A 146 -11.32 24.18 -4.74
N ALA A 147 -11.69 25.44 -4.49
CA ALA A 147 -12.76 26.12 -5.24
C ALA A 147 -12.50 26.11 -6.75
N LYS A 148 -11.26 26.31 -7.19
CA LYS A 148 -10.89 26.27 -8.62
C LYS A 148 -11.04 24.87 -9.20
N PHE A 149 -10.77 23.84 -8.41
CA PHE A 149 -10.95 22.45 -8.84
C PHE A 149 -12.44 22.13 -9.01
N HIS A 150 -13.30 22.62 -8.11
CA HIS A 150 -14.75 22.49 -8.25
C HIS A 150 -15.27 23.20 -9.50
N GLU A 151 -14.83 24.43 -9.76
CA GLU A 151 -15.18 25.18 -10.98
C GLU A 151 -14.79 24.41 -12.25
N PHE A 152 -13.60 23.79 -12.24
CA PHE A 152 -13.15 22.92 -13.32
C PHE A 152 -14.06 21.69 -13.48
N LEU A 153 -14.35 20.96 -12.40
CA LEU A 153 -15.20 19.76 -12.46
C LEU A 153 -16.60 20.09 -12.98
N GLU A 154 -17.21 21.18 -12.50
CA GLU A 154 -18.55 21.62 -12.94
C GLU A 154 -18.56 22.00 -14.43
N GLY A 155 -17.50 22.66 -14.92
CA GLY A 155 -17.36 22.99 -16.34
C GLY A 155 -17.03 21.78 -17.23
N ALA A 156 -16.26 20.82 -16.71
CA ALA A 156 -15.80 19.64 -17.45
C ALA A 156 -16.85 18.53 -17.54
N TYR A 157 -17.71 18.40 -16.52
CA TYR A 157 -18.70 17.32 -16.40
C TYR A 157 -20.13 17.84 -16.16
N PRO A 158 -20.66 18.68 -17.07
CA PRO A 158 -21.92 19.37 -16.84
C PRO A 158 -23.13 18.43 -16.76
N LEU A 159 -23.09 17.23 -17.36
CA LEU A 159 -24.21 16.30 -17.29
C LEU A 159 -24.29 15.63 -15.93
N ILE A 160 -23.16 15.25 -15.32
CA ILE A 160 -23.12 14.78 -13.93
C ILE A 160 -23.77 15.81 -13.00
N TYR A 161 -23.35 17.08 -13.07
CA TYR A 161 -23.88 18.13 -12.20
C TYR A 161 -25.35 18.47 -12.45
N LYS A 162 -25.86 18.17 -13.65
CA LYS A 162 -27.27 18.33 -13.99
C LYS A 162 -28.13 17.15 -13.51
N THR A 163 -27.57 15.94 -13.50
CA THR A 163 -28.31 14.70 -13.26
C THR A 163 -28.25 14.26 -11.79
N ALA A 164 -27.12 14.46 -11.10
CA ALA A 164 -26.93 14.05 -9.71
C ALA A 164 -27.53 15.03 -8.69
N GLU A 165 -27.85 14.52 -7.50
CA GLU A 165 -27.93 15.35 -6.30
C GLU A 165 -26.51 15.66 -5.83
N VAL A 166 -26.07 16.91 -5.95
CA VAL A 166 -24.70 17.33 -5.58
C VAL A 166 -24.68 17.98 -4.20
N PHE A 167 -23.85 17.46 -3.31
CA PHE A 167 -23.64 17.99 -1.95
C PHE A 167 -22.20 18.47 -1.77
N LYS A 168 -22.05 19.66 -1.19
CA LYS A 168 -20.77 20.17 -0.67
C LYS A 168 -20.74 19.95 0.84
N VAL A 169 -19.94 18.98 1.29
CA VAL A 169 -19.80 18.57 2.69
C VAL A 169 -18.55 19.21 3.28
N ASN A 170 -18.68 19.82 4.47
CA ASN A 170 -17.61 20.60 5.10
C ASN A 170 -16.91 21.59 4.14
N SER A 171 -17.71 22.32 3.35
CA SER A 171 -17.29 23.29 2.31
C SER A 171 -16.75 22.69 1.00
N TYR A 172 -15.84 21.72 1.05
CA TYR A 172 -15.13 21.23 -0.14
C TYR A 172 -15.28 19.74 -0.44
N GLY A 173 -15.78 18.93 0.48
CA GLY A 173 -16.08 17.52 0.18
C GLY A 173 -17.19 17.44 -0.85
N LEU A 174 -17.02 16.64 -1.89
CA LEU A 174 -18.02 16.51 -2.94
C LEU A 174 -18.71 15.15 -2.86
N VAL A 175 -20.04 15.15 -2.81
CA VAL A 175 -20.83 13.94 -2.93
C VAL A 175 -21.82 14.11 -4.08
N PHE A 176 -21.74 13.23 -5.07
CA PHE A 176 -22.72 13.12 -6.15
C PHE A 176 -23.56 11.88 -5.89
N HIS A 177 -24.85 12.06 -5.68
CA HIS A 177 -25.79 10.96 -5.47
C HIS A 177 -26.75 10.84 -6.64
N PHE A 178 -26.67 9.71 -7.34
CA PHE A 178 -27.62 9.31 -8.37
C PHE A 178 -28.60 8.32 -7.74
N PRO A 179 -29.86 8.71 -7.49
CA PRO A 179 -30.83 7.83 -6.86
C PRO A 179 -31.17 6.65 -7.78
N GLY A 180 -31.21 5.45 -7.20
CA GLY A 180 -31.71 4.27 -7.90
C GLY A 180 -33.23 4.23 -7.93
N SER A 181 -33.80 3.67 -8.99
CA SER A 181 -35.24 3.46 -9.11
C SER A 181 -35.75 2.29 -8.22
N ASN A 182 -34.87 1.38 -7.80
CA ASN A 182 -35.18 0.28 -6.91
C ASN A 182 -34.66 0.54 -5.47
N ALA A 183 -35.59 0.84 -4.56
CA ALA A 183 -35.26 1.20 -3.17
C ALA A 183 -34.75 0.01 -2.31
N ASP A 184 -34.92 -1.23 -2.77
CA ASP A 184 -34.41 -2.43 -2.08
C ASP A 184 -32.92 -2.67 -2.36
N LEU A 185 -32.35 -2.00 -3.37
CA LEU A 185 -30.93 -2.10 -3.72
C LEU A 185 -30.15 -0.97 -3.07
N LYS A 186 -29.25 -1.30 -2.15
CA LYS A 186 -28.31 -0.34 -1.56
C LYS A 186 -27.43 0.26 -2.66
N PRO A 187 -27.13 1.58 -2.65
CA PRO A 187 -26.25 2.17 -3.64
C PRO A 187 -24.83 1.62 -3.56
N VAL A 188 -24.12 1.61 -4.69
CA VAL A 188 -22.65 1.47 -4.69
C VAL A 188 -22.00 2.83 -4.44
N MET A 189 -20.85 2.85 -3.78
CA MET A 189 -20.08 4.07 -3.55
C MET A 189 -18.67 3.94 -4.15
N ILE A 190 -18.28 4.93 -4.95
CA ILE A 190 -16.95 5.02 -5.55
C ILE A 190 -16.28 6.27 -4.98
N ALA A 191 -15.20 6.06 -4.23
CA ALA A 191 -14.43 7.10 -3.57
C ALA A 191 -13.13 7.41 -4.33
N ALA A 192 -12.66 8.64 -4.15
CA ALA A 192 -11.33 9.13 -4.52
C ALA A 192 -11.07 10.41 -3.71
N HIS A 193 -9.91 11.04 -3.89
CA HIS A 193 -9.61 12.33 -3.26
C HIS A 193 -9.11 13.37 -4.27
N MET A 194 -9.23 14.64 -3.91
CA MET A 194 -8.91 15.78 -4.78
C MET A 194 -7.56 16.43 -4.45
N ASP A 195 -7.12 16.28 -3.20
CA ASP A 195 -5.88 16.86 -2.72
C ASP A 195 -4.66 16.10 -3.21
N THR A 196 -3.49 16.67 -2.93
CA THR A 196 -2.20 16.11 -3.33
C THR A 196 -1.15 16.48 -2.29
N VAL A 197 -0.12 15.65 -2.13
CA VAL A 197 1.03 16.00 -1.30
C VAL A 197 1.82 17.22 -1.81
N PRO A 198 2.62 17.87 -0.93
CA PRO A 198 3.56 18.91 -1.34
C PRO A 198 4.52 18.51 -2.47
N ILE A 199 4.91 19.49 -3.28
CA ILE A 199 5.84 19.29 -4.41
C ILE A 199 7.32 19.20 -3.99
N GLY A 200 7.65 19.50 -2.73
CA GLY A 200 9.05 19.56 -2.28
C GLY A 200 9.81 20.76 -2.87
N ASP A 201 11.10 20.58 -3.18
CA ASP A 201 11.91 21.58 -3.88
C ASP A 201 11.55 21.59 -5.37
N PRO A 202 11.08 22.71 -5.95
CA PRO A 202 10.79 22.80 -7.38
C PRO A 202 12.00 22.47 -8.28
N HIS A 203 13.24 22.58 -7.79
CA HIS A 203 14.43 22.23 -8.58
C HIS A 203 14.63 20.72 -8.78
N ASP A 204 13.94 19.88 -8.00
CA ASP A 204 13.97 18.42 -8.17
C ASP A 204 13.07 17.96 -9.34
N TRP A 205 12.22 18.85 -9.85
CA TRP A 205 11.34 18.59 -10.97
C TRP A 205 11.99 19.01 -12.29
N ASN A 206 11.86 18.16 -13.31
CA ASN A 206 12.33 18.44 -14.67
C ASN A 206 11.47 19.51 -15.37
N GLU A 207 10.23 19.69 -14.93
CA GLU A 207 9.27 20.66 -15.43
C GLU A 207 8.35 21.15 -14.29
N ASP A 208 7.49 22.13 -14.58
CA ASP A 208 6.53 22.64 -13.58
C ASP A 208 5.65 21.49 -13.05
N PRO A 209 5.59 21.25 -11.72
CA PRO A 209 4.75 20.20 -11.13
C PRO A 209 3.27 20.32 -11.49
N PHE A 210 2.80 21.51 -11.87
CA PHE A 210 1.44 21.78 -12.32
C PHE A 210 1.38 22.09 -13.82
N SER A 211 2.31 21.60 -14.64
CA SER A 211 2.25 21.77 -16.10
C SER A 211 1.06 21.02 -16.70
N GLY A 212 0.71 19.86 -16.11
CA GLY A 212 -0.25 18.92 -16.67
C GLY A 212 0.14 18.44 -18.07
N ARG A 213 1.44 18.47 -18.42
CA ARG A 213 1.91 18.20 -19.77
C ARG A 213 1.62 16.75 -20.16
N PHE A 214 0.99 16.58 -21.32
CA PHE A 214 0.92 15.31 -22.01
C PHE A 214 2.00 15.26 -23.10
N ASP A 215 2.83 14.21 -23.10
CA ASP A 215 3.96 14.08 -24.05
C ASP A 215 3.69 13.15 -25.24
N GLY A 216 2.46 12.65 -25.35
CA GLY A 216 2.04 11.67 -26.36
C GLY A 216 1.85 10.26 -25.80
N ASP A 217 2.37 10.00 -24.60
CA ASP A 217 2.18 8.73 -23.87
C ASP A 217 1.81 8.97 -22.41
N LYS A 218 2.48 9.93 -21.77
CA LYS A 218 2.42 10.17 -20.33
C LYS A 218 1.92 11.57 -20.00
N PHE A 219 1.13 11.63 -18.94
CA PHE A 219 0.79 12.86 -18.22
C PHE A 219 1.81 13.08 -17.12
N HIS A 220 2.43 14.26 -17.09
CA HIS A 220 3.38 14.66 -16.06
C HIS A 220 2.75 15.73 -15.18
N GLY A 221 2.81 15.54 -13.87
CA GLY A 221 2.32 16.51 -12.90
C GLY A 221 1.99 15.88 -11.56
N ARG A 222 1.97 16.69 -10.50
CA ARG A 222 1.53 16.28 -9.17
C ARG A 222 0.05 15.86 -9.24
N GLY A 223 -0.24 14.66 -8.75
CA GLY A 223 -1.56 14.04 -8.80
C GLY A 223 -1.86 13.28 -10.10
N ALA A 224 -0.89 13.14 -11.00
CA ALA A 224 -1.05 12.33 -12.20
C ALA A 224 -1.31 10.85 -11.87
N SER A 225 -0.80 10.34 -10.76
CA SER A 225 -1.06 8.97 -10.29
C SER A 225 -1.82 8.92 -8.95
N ASP A 226 -1.66 9.91 -8.08
CA ASP A 226 -2.28 9.94 -6.74
C ASP A 226 -2.99 11.28 -6.45
N CYS A 227 -4.31 11.38 -6.57
CA CYS A 227 -5.22 10.36 -7.11
C CYS A 227 -6.17 10.94 -8.16
N LYS A 228 -5.77 12.05 -8.81
CA LYS A 228 -6.61 12.73 -9.79
C LYS A 228 -6.88 11.85 -11.01
N ASN A 229 -6.00 10.94 -11.39
CA ASN A 229 -6.29 9.98 -12.47
C ASN A 229 -7.53 9.12 -12.17
N LEU A 230 -7.67 8.65 -10.93
CA LEU A 230 -8.80 7.84 -10.50
C LEU A 230 -10.06 8.69 -10.47
N LEU A 231 -10.01 9.84 -9.80
CA LEU A 231 -11.14 10.77 -9.71
C LEU A 231 -11.64 11.19 -11.08
N ILE A 232 -10.74 11.67 -11.94
CA ILE A 232 -11.07 12.09 -13.31
C ILE A 232 -11.55 10.88 -14.11
N GLY A 233 -10.95 9.70 -13.95
CA GLY A 233 -11.40 8.48 -14.61
C GLY A 233 -12.85 8.12 -14.27
N ILE A 234 -13.25 8.24 -13.01
CA ILE A 234 -14.61 8.03 -12.51
C ILE A 234 -15.58 9.07 -13.09
N MET A 235 -15.16 10.35 -13.11
CA MET A 235 -15.97 11.44 -13.67
C MET A 235 -16.18 11.29 -15.18
N GLU A 236 -15.13 10.98 -15.95
CA GLU A 236 -15.23 10.70 -17.38
C GLU A 236 -16.16 9.52 -17.67
N ALA A 237 -16.02 8.42 -16.91
CA ALA A 237 -16.85 7.24 -17.07
C ALA A 237 -18.33 7.55 -16.83
N THR A 238 -18.63 8.27 -15.75
CA THR A 238 -20.00 8.63 -15.38
C THR A 238 -20.61 9.63 -16.35
N GLU A 239 -19.85 10.65 -16.77
CA GLU A 239 -20.31 11.63 -17.77
C GLU A 239 -20.59 10.92 -19.10
N LYS A 240 -19.71 10.02 -19.53
CA LYS A 240 -19.87 9.24 -20.76
C LYS A 240 -21.10 8.31 -20.69
N LEU A 241 -21.39 7.69 -19.54
CA LEU A 241 -22.63 6.92 -19.34
C LEU A 241 -23.88 7.78 -19.56
N ILE A 242 -23.92 8.98 -18.97
CA ILE A 242 -25.05 9.90 -19.11
C ILE A 242 -25.16 10.41 -20.57
N GLN A 243 -24.03 10.68 -21.24
CA GLN A 243 -24.01 11.04 -22.67
C GLN A 243 -24.59 9.94 -23.56
N ASP A 244 -24.40 8.69 -23.19
CA ASP A 244 -24.95 7.52 -23.89
C ASP A 244 -26.43 7.27 -23.56
N GLY A 245 -27.05 8.13 -22.75
CA GLY A 245 -28.46 8.02 -22.34
C GLY A 245 -28.71 6.97 -21.25
N LYS A 246 -27.68 6.65 -20.46
CA LYS A 246 -27.72 5.62 -19.39
C LYS A 246 -27.71 6.25 -18.00
N ASP A 247 -28.65 7.15 -17.76
CA ASP A 247 -28.85 7.84 -16.48
C ASP A 247 -30.01 7.27 -15.65
N ASN A 248 -30.70 6.24 -16.15
CA ASN A 248 -31.76 5.54 -15.43
C ASN A 248 -31.22 4.36 -14.61
N PHE A 249 -30.58 4.68 -13.48
CA PHE A 249 -30.02 3.68 -12.59
C PHE A 249 -31.12 2.89 -11.84
N GLU A 250 -31.02 1.55 -11.85
CA GLU A 250 -31.82 0.67 -11.00
C GLU A 250 -31.30 0.70 -9.56
N ARG A 251 -29.99 0.45 -9.38
CA ARG A 251 -29.28 0.63 -8.10
C ARG A 251 -28.62 2.00 -8.07
N GLY A 252 -28.75 2.71 -6.96
CA GLY A 252 -28.15 4.04 -6.83
C GLY A 252 -26.62 4.05 -6.90
N VAL A 253 -26.06 5.20 -7.27
CA VAL A 253 -24.60 5.42 -7.33
C VAL A 253 -24.24 6.63 -6.47
N ILE A 254 -23.22 6.48 -5.64
CA ILE A 254 -22.62 7.57 -4.86
C ILE A 254 -21.18 7.75 -5.33
N LEU A 255 -20.83 8.95 -5.79
CA LEU A 255 -19.44 9.36 -5.96
C LEU A 255 -19.07 10.27 -4.79
N ALA A 256 -17.98 9.99 -4.09
CA ALA A 256 -17.59 10.72 -2.89
C ALA A 256 -16.10 11.11 -2.96
N PHE A 257 -15.83 12.41 -2.97
CA PHE A 257 -14.47 12.94 -3.13
C PHE A 257 -14.04 13.75 -1.93
N GLY A 258 -13.02 13.24 -1.22
CA GLY A 258 -12.30 13.91 -0.13
C GLY A 258 -11.40 15.04 -0.65
N PHE A 259 -10.90 15.87 0.27
CA PHE A 259 -10.02 17.01 -0.06
C PHE A 259 -8.85 17.18 0.93
N ASP A 260 -8.61 16.17 1.77
CA ASP A 260 -7.51 16.14 2.73
C ASP A 260 -7.04 14.72 3.06
N GLU A 261 -7.19 13.77 2.12
CA GLU A 261 -6.77 12.37 2.29
C GLU A 261 -5.27 12.29 2.66
N GLU A 262 -4.45 13.13 2.02
CA GLU A 262 -3.00 13.17 2.14
C GLU A 262 -2.54 13.65 3.53
N LYS A 263 -3.49 14.06 4.38
CA LYS A 263 -3.30 14.33 5.81
C LYS A 263 -4.34 13.62 6.70
N SER A 264 -4.77 12.43 6.29
CA SER A 264 -5.68 11.50 6.98
C SER A 264 -7.19 11.76 6.88
N GLY A 265 -7.67 12.69 6.05
CA GLY A 265 -9.10 12.77 5.68
C GLY A 265 -10.05 13.30 6.77
N PHE A 266 -9.55 13.95 7.82
CA PHE A 266 -10.37 14.37 8.97
C PHE A 266 -11.30 15.56 8.69
N ASP A 267 -10.98 16.39 7.71
CA ASP A 267 -11.82 17.52 7.29
C ASP A 267 -12.76 17.14 6.13
N GLY A 268 -12.36 16.20 5.28
CA GLY A 268 -13.11 15.75 4.11
C GLY A 268 -13.88 14.46 4.37
N ALA A 269 -13.19 13.32 4.25
CA ALA A 269 -13.81 12.00 4.28
C ALA A 269 -14.52 11.69 5.60
N PHE A 270 -14.00 12.13 6.75
CA PHE A 270 -14.67 12.03 8.05
C PHE A 270 -16.07 12.64 8.00
N HIS A 271 -16.17 13.89 7.55
CA HIS A 271 -17.44 14.59 7.46
C HIS A 271 -18.35 14.07 6.35
N ILE A 272 -17.80 13.58 5.24
CA ILE A 272 -18.56 12.84 4.21
C ILE A 272 -19.18 11.58 4.82
N GLY A 273 -18.40 10.80 5.57
CA GLY A 273 -18.87 9.59 6.26
C GLY A 273 -20.00 9.89 7.23
N GLU A 274 -19.84 10.91 8.09
CA GLU A 274 -20.91 11.38 8.98
C GLU A 274 -22.16 11.83 8.21
N PHE A 275 -21.98 12.60 7.14
CA PHE A 275 -23.09 13.05 6.30
C PHE A 275 -23.86 11.87 5.68
N LEU A 276 -23.16 10.89 5.12
CA LEU A 276 -23.76 9.72 4.50
C LEU A 276 -24.49 8.85 5.52
N VAL A 277 -23.91 8.59 6.70
CA VAL A 277 -24.57 7.86 7.79
C VAL A 277 -25.82 8.61 8.26
N ASN A 278 -25.76 9.93 8.39
CA ASN A 278 -26.91 10.74 8.79
C ASN A 278 -28.02 10.75 7.73
N LYS A 279 -27.66 10.71 6.45
CA LYS A 279 -28.62 10.76 5.33
C LYS A 279 -29.24 9.39 5.00
N PHE A 280 -28.46 8.32 5.04
CA PHE A 280 -28.85 7.00 4.56
C PHE A 280 -28.90 5.92 5.64
N GLY A 281 -28.29 6.16 6.81
CA GLY A 281 -28.17 5.21 7.92
C GLY A 281 -26.84 4.46 7.94
N GLU A 282 -26.62 3.69 9.00
CA GLU A 282 -25.52 2.74 9.05
C GLU A 282 -25.81 1.52 8.15
N ASN A 283 -24.76 0.92 7.60
CA ASN A 283 -24.84 -0.23 6.71
C ASN A 283 -25.77 -0.02 5.50
N SER A 284 -25.83 1.21 4.98
CA SER A 284 -26.74 1.65 3.92
C SER A 284 -26.13 1.58 2.51
N VAL A 285 -24.85 1.26 2.39
CA VAL A 285 -24.12 1.17 1.12
C VAL A 285 -23.83 -0.30 0.80
N GLU A 286 -23.97 -0.70 -0.47
CA GLU A 286 -23.70 -2.09 -0.90
C GLU A 286 -22.21 -2.41 -0.79
N VAL A 287 -21.39 -1.52 -1.33
CA VAL A 287 -19.93 -1.66 -1.45
C VAL A 287 -19.31 -0.28 -1.59
N ILE A 288 -18.09 -0.12 -1.07
CA ILE A 288 -17.21 1.01 -1.34
C ILE A 288 -16.02 0.51 -2.13
N THR A 289 -15.72 1.18 -3.25
CA THR A 289 -14.43 1.08 -3.94
C THR A 289 -13.65 2.37 -3.77
N ASP A 290 -12.39 2.29 -3.41
CA ASP A 290 -11.49 3.44 -3.20
C ASP A 290 -10.10 3.18 -3.82
N GLU A 291 -9.20 4.16 -3.77
CA GLU A 291 -7.82 4.03 -4.22
C GLU A 291 -7.13 2.77 -3.67
N GLY A 292 -6.36 2.11 -4.52
CA GLY A 292 -5.55 0.96 -4.15
C GLY A 292 -4.54 0.60 -5.24
N PRO A 293 -3.91 -0.58 -5.17
CA PRO A 293 -2.95 -0.98 -6.19
C PRO A 293 -3.60 -1.15 -7.56
N VAL A 294 -2.78 -1.02 -8.60
CA VAL A 294 -3.22 -1.29 -9.96
C VAL A 294 -3.70 -2.73 -10.12
N MET A 295 -4.80 -2.90 -10.86
CA MET A 295 -5.46 -4.20 -11.00
C MET A 295 -4.81 -5.15 -12.01
N PHE A 296 -3.79 -4.74 -12.74
CA PHE A 296 -3.06 -5.60 -13.67
C PHE A 296 -1.54 -5.42 -13.56
N ILE A 297 -0.88 -6.36 -12.87
CA ILE A 297 0.56 -6.33 -12.62
C ILE A 297 1.22 -7.56 -13.23
N ASP A 298 2.28 -7.38 -14.02
CA ASP A 298 3.16 -8.47 -14.46
C ASP A 298 4.22 -8.74 -13.38
N THR A 299 4.07 -9.86 -12.66
CA THR A 299 4.98 -10.23 -11.57
C THR A 299 4.98 -11.74 -11.34
N LEU A 300 6.02 -12.27 -10.71
CA LEU A 300 6.13 -13.71 -10.38
C LEU A 300 5.90 -14.66 -11.57
N GLY A 301 6.14 -14.18 -12.79
CA GLY A 301 5.97 -14.95 -14.01
C GLY A 301 4.52 -15.10 -14.48
N ASP A 302 3.54 -14.42 -13.89
CA ASP A 302 2.13 -14.38 -14.31
C ASP A 302 1.55 -12.95 -14.13
N TYR A 303 0.26 -12.76 -14.39
CA TYR A 303 -0.41 -11.49 -14.13
C TYR A 303 -1.24 -11.56 -12.86
N TYR A 304 -1.22 -10.48 -12.07
CA TYR A 304 -1.89 -10.43 -10.77
C TYR A 304 -2.80 -9.21 -10.65
N SER A 305 -3.92 -9.42 -9.97
CA SER A 305 -4.79 -8.35 -9.46
C SER A 305 -4.89 -8.52 -7.95
N MET A 306 -4.37 -7.55 -7.20
CA MET A 306 -4.36 -7.58 -5.74
C MET A 306 -5.53 -6.74 -5.22
N ILE A 307 -6.64 -7.40 -4.88
CA ILE A 307 -7.82 -6.72 -4.36
C ILE A 307 -7.60 -6.45 -2.88
N VAL A 308 -7.35 -5.20 -2.53
CA VAL A 308 -7.09 -4.83 -1.14
C VAL A 308 -8.41 -4.81 -0.38
N ASN A 309 -8.58 -5.76 0.53
CA ASN A 309 -9.76 -5.92 1.38
C ASN A 309 -9.45 -5.71 2.87
N GLY A 310 -8.28 -5.14 3.18
CA GLY A 310 -7.87 -4.72 4.52
C GLY A 310 -6.66 -3.80 4.47
N GLU A 311 -6.44 -3.05 5.55
CA GLU A 311 -5.34 -2.09 5.70
C GLU A 311 -4.70 -2.26 7.08
N LYS A 312 -3.40 -1.99 7.14
CA LYS A 312 -2.64 -2.04 8.39
C LYS A 312 -3.11 -0.96 9.37
N GLY A 313 -2.91 -1.22 10.67
CA GLY A 313 -3.05 -0.17 11.68
C GLY A 313 -1.93 0.87 11.58
N TYR A 314 -2.07 1.97 12.32
CA TYR A 314 -1.16 3.11 12.29
C TYR A 314 -0.89 3.66 13.69
N ALA A 315 0.35 4.05 13.96
CA ALA A 315 0.66 4.86 15.15
C ALA A 315 1.94 5.68 14.96
N ASP A 316 1.86 6.98 15.24
CA ASP A 316 3.02 7.83 15.44
C ASP A 316 3.30 8.01 16.93
N ILE A 317 4.53 7.68 17.32
CA ILE A 317 4.98 7.76 18.71
C ILE A 317 6.11 8.77 18.81
N GLU A 318 5.96 9.74 19.71
CA GLU A 318 7.02 10.67 20.07
C GLU A 318 7.85 10.12 21.23
N VAL A 319 9.16 10.16 21.07
CA VAL A 319 10.15 9.93 22.14
C VAL A 319 10.85 11.25 22.41
N GLU A 320 10.74 11.74 23.64
CA GLU A 320 11.34 12.99 24.10
C GLU A 320 12.33 12.71 25.22
N ILE A 321 13.51 13.28 25.14
CA ILE A 321 14.50 13.28 26.23
C ILE A 321 14.76 14.71 26.66
N THR A 322 14.51 14.97 27.95
CA THR A 322 14.84 16.24 28.60
C THR A 322 16.01 16.04 29.56
N THR A 323 17.04 16.88 29.42
CA THR A 323 18.21 16.95 30.32
C THR A 323 18.42 18.39 30.79
N PRO A 324 19.29 18.65 31.78
CA PRO A 324 19.59 20.01 32.23
C PRO A 324 20.30 20.91 31.21
N GLY A 325 20.88 20.35 30.14
CA GLY A 325 21.68 21.08 29.16
C GLY A 325 23.01 21.57 29.74
N GLY A 326 23.64 22.56 29.10
CA GLY A 326 24.92 23.11 29.58
C GLY A 326 25.81 23.69 28.49
N HIS A 327 27.01 24.12 28.88
CA HIS A 327 28.02 24.65 27.96
C HIS A 327 28.83 23.52 27.34
N SER A 328 28.99 23.51 26.01
CA SER A 328 29.65 22.39 25.30
C SER A 328 31.13 22.17 25.67
N SER A 329 31.79 23.13 26.32
CA SER A 329 33.18 22.96 26.79
C SER A 329 33.32 22.09 28.04
N ASN A 330 32.24 21.88 28.78
CA ASN A 330 32.19 21.05 29.98
C ASN A 330 30.94 20.15 29.92
N PRO A 331 30.89 19.21 28.96
CA PRO A 331 29.74 18.35 28.81
C PRO A 331 29.67 17.34 29.97
N ARG A 332 28.46 16.83 30.21
CA ARG A 332 28.28 15.60 30.98
C ARG A 332 28.76 14.39 30.16
N ASP A 333 28.90 13.23 30.79
CA ASP A 333 29.35 11.99 30.14
C ASP A 333 28.50 11.61 28.92
N HIS A 334 27.20 11.97 28.94
CA HIS A 334 26.27 11.78 27.83
C HIS A 334 25.47 13.05 27.54
N THR A 335 25.26 13.34 26.27
CA THR A 335 24.42 14.43 25.78
C THR A 335 23.03 13.92 25.42
N SER A 336 22.01 14.77 25.50
CA SER A 336 20.62 14.43 25.12
C SER A 336 20.52 13.89 23.68
N ILE A 337 21.25 14.49 22.74
CA ILE A 337 21.35 13.98 21.36
C ILE A 337 21.98 12.57 21.35
N GLY A 338 23.09 12.36 22.06
CA GLY A 338 23.73 11.04 22.11
C GLY A 338 22.84 9.97 22.75
N MET A 339 22.05 10.34 23.77
CA MET A 339 21.08 9.46 24.42
C MET A 339 19.98 9.04 23.45
N ILE A 340 19.31 10.00 22.79
CA ILE A 340 18.22 9.68 21.85
C ILE A 340 18.74 8.93 20.63
N SER A 341 19.91 9.31 20.09
CA SER A 341 20.49 8.61 18.94
C SER A 341 20.73 7.14 19.26
N LYS A 342 21.23 6.82 20.46
CA LYS A 342 21.43 5.42 20.85
C LYS A 342 20.10 4.67 21.03
N PHE A 343 19.10 5.29 21.64
CA PHE A 343 17.75 4.71 21.75
C PHE A 343 17.18 4.39 20.36
N LEU A 344 17.26 5.35 19.44
CA LEU A 344 16.72 5.23 18.09
C LEU A 344 17.41 4.12 17.30
N THR A 345 18.75 4.06 17.33
CA THR A 345 19.50 2.96 16.69
C THR A 345 19.11 1.60 17.26
N ASP A 346 19.03 1.47 18.59
CA ASP A 346 18.66 0.20 19.23
C ASP A 346 17.23 -0.23 18.90
N TYR A 347 16.31 0.73 18.80
CA TYR A 347 14.92 0.50 18.43
C TYR A 347 14.78 0.07 16.97
N GLU A 348 15.50 0.74 16.06
CA GLU A 348 15.51 0.47 14.62
C GLU A 348 16.08 -0.93 14.31
N ASP A 349 17.18 -1.32 14.98
CA ASP A 349 17.83 -2.63 14.82
C ASP A 349 16.94 -3.80 15.29
N ASP A 350 16.10 -3.60 16.31
CA ASP A 350 15.22 -4.62 16.88
C ASP A 350 13.93 -4.77 16.06
N LEU A 351 13.97 -5.34 14.85
CA LEU A 351 12.77 -5.43 14.00
C LEU A 351 11.64 -6.29 14.62
N TYR A 352 10.39 -5.88 14.37
CA TYR A 352 9.22 -6.72 14.70
C TYR A 352 9.28 -8.06 13.96
N LYS A 353 8.80 -9.12 14.63
CA LYS A 353 8.67 -10.43 14.00
C LYS A 353 7.58 -10.41 12.93
N PRO A 354 7.73 -11.17 11.83
CA PRO A 354 6.63 -11.38 10.91
C PRO A 354 5.48 -12.11 11.62
N VAL A 355 4.25 -11.79 11.25
CA VAL A 355 3.03 -12.41 11.78
C VAL A 355 2.05 -12.58 10.63
N LEU A 356 1.36 -13.72 10.64
CA LEU A 356 0.27 -14.00 9.72
C LEU A 356 -0.89 -14.59 10.53
N SER A 357 -1.73 -13.72 11.06
CA SER A 357 -2.95 -14.09 11.77
C SER A 357 -4.03 -14.56 10.79
N ASP A 358 -4.98 -15.37 11.28
CA ASP A 358 -5.99 -16.03 10.44
C ASP A 358 -6.95 -15.05 9.74
N ASP A 359 -7.14 -13.89 10.36
CA ASP A 359 -7.93 -12.76 9.88
C ASP A 359 -7.19 -11.89 8.86
N SER A 360 -5.87 -12.05 8.70
CA SER A 360 -5.11 -11.26 7.73
C SER A 360 -5.51 -11.60 6.29
N PRO A 361 -5.78 -10.60 5.43
CA PRO A 361 -5.96 -10.80 3.99
C PRO A 361 -4.82 -11.58 3.32
N MET A 362 -3.61 -11.48 3.89
CA MET A 362 -2.43 -12.15 3.37
C MET A 362 -2.52 -13.68 3.44
N VAL A 363 -3.40 -14.23 4.28
CA VAL A 363 -3.66 -15.68 4.29
C VAL A 363 -4.24 -16.11 2.94
N GLY A 364 -5.28 -15.41 2.47
CA GLY A 364 -5.89 -15.67 1.16
C GLY A 364 -4.92 -15.39 0.01
N PHE A 365 -4.08 -14.35 0.13
CA PHE A 365 -3.01 -14.08 -0.83
C PHE A 365 -2.08 -15.29 -1.02
N PHE A 366 -1.58 -15.86 0.09
CA PHE A 366 -0.70 -17.03 0.04
C PHE A 366 -1.44 -18.29 -0.42
N GLU A 367 -2.70 -18.49 -0.02
CA GLU A 367 -3.52 -19.60 -0.52
C GLU A 367 -3.65 -19.55 -2.05
N CYS A 368 -3.91 -18.37 -2.63
CA CYS A 368 -3.97 -18.17 -4.08
C CYS A 368 -2.63 -18.38 -4.78
N LEU A 369 -1.54 -17.89 -4.21
CA LEU A 369 -0.19 -18.13 -4.71
C LEU A 369 0.17 -19.62 -4.68
N GLY A 370 -0.17 -20.31 -3.59
CA GLY A 370 0.05 -21.74 -3.43
C GLY A 370 -0.76 -22.57 -4.42
N GLU A 371 -1.98 -22.16 -4.75
CA GLU A 371 -2.82 -22.90 -5.69
C GLU A 371 -2.39 -22.66 -7.14
N HIS A 372 -2.20 -21.39 -7.53
CA HIS A 372 -2.08 -20.99 -8.94
C HIS A 372 -0.70 -20.50 -9.36
N GLY A 373 0.07 -19.93 -8.44
CA GLY A 373 1.32 -19.24 -8.69
C GLY A 373 2.48 -20.16 -9.08
N ARG A 374 3.51 -19.56 -9.68
CA ARG A 374 4.77 -20.23 -10.07
C ARG A 374 5.75 -20.23 -8.90
N LEU A 375 5.54 -21.11 -7.93
CA LEU A 375 6.37 -21.24 -6.74
C LEU A 375 7.16 -22.56 -6.72
N PRO A 376 8.32 -22.61 -6.03
CA PRO A 376 8.98 -23.87 -5.68
C PRO A 376 8.00 -24.81 -4.96
N THR A 377 8.08 -26.12 -5.22
CA THR A 377 7.11 -27.12 -4.73
C THR A 377 6.87 -27.06 -3.23
N ASP A 378 7.92 -26.90 -2.43
CA ASP A 378 7.80 -26.87 -0.97
C ASP A 378 7.04 -25.63 -0.49
N LEU A 379 7.38 -24.46 -1.04
CA LEU A 379 6.65 -23.22 -0.76
C LEU A 379 5.22 -23.27 -1.26
N LYS A 380 4.98 -23.85 -2.44
CA LYS A 380 3.64 -24.06 -2.99
C LYS A 380 2.78 -24.88 -2.02
N ASN A 381 3.30 -26.00 -1.54
CA ASN A 381 2.58 -26.87 -0.61
C ASN A 381 2.37 -26.22 0.75
N ALA A 382 3.35 -25.48 1.25
CA ALA A 382 3.22 -24.73 2.50
C ALA A 382 2.17 -23.62 2.39
N ALA A 383 2.21 -22.83 1.32
CA ALA A 383 1.27 -21.74 1.07
C ALA A 383 -0.18 -22.23 0.95
N ARG A 384 -0.42 -23.42 0.37
CA ARG A 384 -1.76 -24.06 0.33
C ARG A 384 -2.30 -24.46 1.71
N ARG A 385 -1.43 -24.65 2.71
CA ARG A 385 -1.83 -25.07 4.06
C ARG A 385 -1.69 -23.96 5.10
N VAL A 386 -1.30 -22.76 4.69
CA VAL A 386 -0.92 -21.63 5.56
C VAL A 386 -1.98 -21.29 6.62
N ARG A 387 -3.27 -21.49 6.31
CA ARG A 387 -4.38 -21.24 7.22
C ARG A 387 -4.52 -22.27 8.33
N TYR A 388 -4.14 -23.53 8.11
CA TYR A 388 -4.47 -24.64 9.02
C TYR A 388 -3.25 -25.39 9.59
N ASP A 389 -2.04 -25.10 9.10
CA ASP A 389 -0.80 -25.79 9.45
C ASP A 389 0.24 -24.75 9.90
N GLU A 390 0.56 -24.75 11.20
CA GLU A 390 1.50 -23.79 11.82
C GLU A 390 2.92 -23.93 11.25
N ASP A 391 3.40 -25.15 11.00
CA ASP A 391 4.73 -25.38 10.42
C ASP A 391 4.80 -24.85 8.97
N ALA A 392 3.72 -25.03 8.21
CA ALA A 392 3.60 -24.46 6.87
C ALA A 392 3.56 -22.92 6.90
N ARG A 393 2.87 -22.35 7.89
CA ARG A 393 2.81 -20.90 8.10
C ARG A 393 4.18 -20.32 8.42
N ASP A 394 4.91 -20.93 9.35
CA ASP A 394 6.26 -20.52 9.72
C ASP A 394 7.21 -20.61 8.52
N TYR A 395 7.11 -21.69 7.73
CA TYR A 395 7.90 -21.81 6.49
C TYR A 395 7.62 -20.68 5.49
N VAL A 396 6.34 -20.33 5.28
CA VAL A 396 5.95 -19.22 4.40
C VAL A 396 6.47 -17.89 4.93
N LEU A 397 6.33 -17.63 6.23
CA LEU A 397 6.85 -16.43 6.87
C LEU A 397 8.36 -16.32 6.73
N ASP A 398 9.12 -17.36 7.03
CA ASP A 398 10.58 -17.37 6.92
C ASP A 398 11.06 -17.14 5.48
N TYR A 399 10.40 -17.78 4.50
CA TYR A 399 10.72 -17.60 3.09
C TYR A 399 10.46 -16.17 2.62
N THR A 400 9.31 -15.60 3.00
CA THR A 400 8.83 -14.31 2.49
C THR A 400 9.36 -13.09 3.25
N ASN A 401 9.86 -13.30 4.48
CA ASN A 401 10.39 -12.25 5.36
C ASN A 401 11.51 -11.40 4.73
N ASN A 402 12.26 -11.96 3.77
CA ASN A 402 13.35 -11.26 3.09
C ASN A 402 12.97 -10.74 1.70
N LEU A 403 11.75 -10.98 1.24
CA LEU A 403 11.27 -10.48 -0.06
C LEU A 403 10.80 -9.03 0.10
N PRO A 404 11.46 -8.04 -0.53
CA PRO A 404 11.16 -6.61 -0.28
C PRO A 404 9.69 -6.24 -0.48
N VAL A 405 9.02 -6.85 -1.47
CA VAL A 405 7.62 -6.58 -1.81
C VAL A 405 6.64 -7.11 -0.76
N ILE A 406 6.99 -8.18 -0.03
CA ILE A 406 6.08 -8.86 0.92
C ILE A 406 6.44 -8.56 2.38
N LYS A 407 7.71 -8.26 2.65
CA LYS A 407 8.29 -8.14 4.00
C LYS A 407 7.42 -7.31 4.95
N TYR A 408 6.93 -6.16 4.52
CA TYR A 408 6.14 -5.25 5.37
C TYR A 408 4.62 -5.46 5.28
N SER A 409 4.13 -6.34 4.42
CA SER A 409 2.72 -6.77 4.41
C SER A 409 2.41 -7.72 5.56
N ILE A 410 3.40 -8.49 6.01
CA ILE A 410 3.31 -9.47 7.11
C ILE A 410 4.07 -9.04 8.37
N ARG A 411 4.53 -7.79 8.45
CA ARG A 411 5.34 -7.30 9.57
C ARG A 411 4.98 -5.89 9.93
N THR A 412 4.89 -5.59 11.22
CA THR A 412 4.80 -4.21 11.69
C THR A 412 6.04 -3.42 11.25
N ALA A 413 5.83 -2.40 10.42
CA ALA A 413 6.91 -1.53 9.97
C ALA A 413 7.19 -0.46 11.02
N GLN A 414 8.44 0.00 11.08
CA GLN A 414 8.87 1.11 11.92
C GLN A 414 9.77 2.02 11.10
N ALA A 415 9.55 3.33 11.18
CA ALA A 415 10.37 4.33 10.51
C ALA A 415 10.59 5.53 11.44
N ILE A 416 11.82 6.05 11.48
CA ILE A 416 12.16 7.25 12.26
C ILE A 416 12.15 8.41 11.27
N ASP A 417 11.11 9.23 11.32
CA ASP A 417 10.85 10.21 10.28
C ASP A 417 11.27 11.63 10.68
N ILE A 418 11.18 11.95 11.98
CA ILE A 418 11.47 13.29 12.51
C ILE A 418 12.46 13.16 13.66
N VAL A 419 13.50 13.99 13.66
CA VAL A 419 14.42 14.17 14.80
C VAL A 419 14.70 15.66 14.98
N ASN A 420 14.41 16.21 16.17
CA ASN A 420 14.68 17.60 16.50
C ASN A 420 15.61 17.72 17.71
N GLY A 421 16.61 18.61 17.63
CA GLY A 421 17.44 18.98 18.77
C GLY A 421 18.59 19.91 18.44
N GLY A 422 18.87 20.85 19.35
CA GLY A 422 20.01 21.76 19.29
C GLY A 422 19.76 23.03 18.47
N ASP A 423 20.13 24.19 19.04
CA ASP A 423 19.99 25.50 18.38
C ASP A 423 21.33 26.12 18.00
N LYS A 424 22.41 25.75 18.71
CA LYS A 424 23.73 26.38 18.58
C LYS A 424 24.86 25.44 18.98
N ALA A 425 25.95 25.46 18.22
CA ALA A 425 27.09 24.54 18.40
C ALA A 425 27.76 24.54 19.79
N ASN A 426 27.66 25.64 20.55
CA ASN A 426 28.29 25.77 21.88
C ASN A 426 27.33 25.64 23.06
N ALA A 427 26.09 25.22 22.81
CA ALA A 427 25.08 24.96 23.84
C ALA A 427 24.54 23.54 23.71
N LEU A 428 24.57 22.79 24.81
CA LEU A 428 23.98 21.45 24.86
C LEU A 428 22.45 21.58 24.95
N PRO A 429 21.70 20.96 24.03
CA PRO A 429 20.25 21.05 24.05
C PRO A 429 19.66 20.39 25.29
N ARG A 430 18.68 21.06 25.88
CA ARG A 430 17.91 20.47 26.97
C ARG A 430 16.93 19.43 26.48
N LEU A 431 16.18 19.75 25.42
CA LEU A 431 15.12 18.92 24.87
C LEU A 431 15.53 18.43 23.49
N VAL A 432 15.38 17.13 23.29
CA VAL A 432 15.56 16.46 21.99
C VAL A 432 14.39 15.49 21.83
N ASN A 433 13.77 15.46 20.66
CA ASN A 433 12.69 14.53 20.38
C ASN A 433 12.84 13.84 19.03
N ALA A 434 12.11 12.75 18.87
CA ALA A 434 11.96 12.06 17.61
C ALA A 434 10.55 11.46 17.48
N VAL A 435 10.06 11.35 16.25
CA VAL A 435 8.79 10.68 15.93
C VAL A 435 9.08 9.40 15.17
N ILE A 436 8.48 8.31 15.65
CA ILE A 436 8.60 6.98 15.07
C ILE A 436 7.23 6.56 14.54
N ASN A 437 7.13 6.42 13.23
CA ASN A 437 5.96 5.92 12.53
C ASN A 437 5.88 4.39 12.59
N HIS A 438 4.66 3.88 12.76
CA HIS A 438 4.39 2.45 12.75
C HIS A 438 3.23 2.15 11.81
N ARG A 439 3.44 1.18 10.90
CA ARG A 439 2.36 0.49 10.18
C ARG A 439 2.17 -0.89 10.79
N ILE A 440 1.11 -1.07 11.58
CA ILE A 440 0.86 -2.22 12.45
C ILE A 440 0.27 -3.38 11.63
N ALA A 441 0.94 -4.53 11.62
CA ALA A 441 0.45 -5.71 10.89
C ALA A 441 -0.74 -6.37 11.63
N TYR A 442 -1.62 -7.03 10.88
CA TYR A 442 -2.66 -7.89 11.46
C TYR A 442 -2.04 -8.94 12.38
N GLY A 443 -2.67 -9.15 13.54
CA GLY A 443 -2.10 -9.98 14.61
C GLY A 443 -1.09 -9.25 15.51
N ASN A 444 -0.80 -7.97 15.24
CA ASN A 444 -0.20 -7.05 16.21
C ASN A 444 -1.19 -5.93 16.53
N ASP A 445 -0.95 -5.25 17.64
CA ASP A 445 -1.78 -4.18 18.15
C ASP A 445 -0.92 -3.07 18.77
N LEU A 446 -1.57 -2.05 19.32
CA LEU A 446 -0.88 -0.95 20.00
C LEU A 446 -0.10 -1.43 21.24
N ASP A 447 -0.57 -2.47 21.93
CA ASP A 447 0.13 -3.04 23.08
C ASP A 447 1.49 -3.63 22.66
N THR A 448 1.55 -4.30 21.51
CA THR A 448 2.80 -4.79 20.90
C THR A 448 3.81 -3.65 20.68
N ILE A 449 3.33 -2.46 20.28
CA ILE A 449 4.18 -1.27 20.10
C ILE A 449 4.66 -0.75 21.46
N TRP A 450 3.73 -0.60 22.42
CA TRP A 450 4.03 -0.09 23.76
C TRP A 450 4.98 -0.98 24.55
N GLU A 451 4.86 -2.30 24.44
CA GLU A 451 5.75 -3.26 25.08
C GLU A 451 7.20 -3.08 24.60
N LYS A 452 7.39 -2.93 23.29
CA LYS A 452 8.71 -2.72 22.70
C LYS A 452 9.31 -1.38 23.07
N LEU A 453 8.55 -0.29 22.98
CA LEU A 453 8.99 1.05 23.40
C LEU A 453 9.36 1.07 24.88
N THR A 454 8.55 0.42 25.71
CA THR A 454 8.82 0.29 27.16
C THR A 454 10.11 -0.47 27.42
N LYS A 455 10.36 -1.56 26.69
CA LYS A 455 11.61 -2.34 26.78
C LYS A 455 12.82 -1.47 26.48
N HIS A 456 12.85 -0.78 25.35
CA HIS A 456 13.98 0.08 24.95
C HIS A 456 14.11 1.32 25.83
N GLY A 457 12.99 1.88 26.28
CA GLY A 457 12.95 3.01 27.20
C GLY A 457 13.59 2.67 28.54
N LYS A 458 13.29 1.49 29.11
CA LYS A 458 13.91 1.01 30.35
C LYS A 458 15.41 0.83 30.20
N VAL A 459 15.86 0.19 29.11
CA VAL A 459 17.30 0.01 28.82
C VAL A 459 18.02 1.35 28.77
N SER A 460 17.43 2.35 28.12
CA SER A 460 18.03 3.69 28.02
C SER A 460 18.01 4.42 29.36
N ALA A 461 16.89 4.36 30.08
CA ALA A 461 16.75 5.02 31.38
C ALA A 461 17.71 4.45 32.43
N ASP A 462 17.87 3.12 32.50
CA ASP A 462 18.83 2.45 33.38
C ASP A 462 20.28 2.81 33.02
N LYS A 463 20.60 2.88 31.72
CA LYS A 463 21.95 3.18 31.23
C LYS A 463 22.37 4.61 31.55
N TYR A 464 21.46 5.57 31.42
CA TYR A 464 21.76 6.99 31.55
C TYR A 464 21.33 7.59 32.90
N ASP A 465 20.75 6.78 33.78
CA ASP A 465 20.22 7.17 35.09
C ASP A 465 19.24 8.36 34.98
N ILE A 466 18.23 8.23 34.11
CA ILE A 466 17.17 9.23 33.90
C ILE A 466 15.78 8.65 34.22
N GLY A 467 14.79 9.53 34.42
CA GLY A 467 13.39 9.12 34.55
C GLY A 467 12.82 8.52 33.26
N LEU A 468 11.68 7.82 33.38
CA LEU A 468 10.95 7.24 32.25
C LEU A 468 9.44 7.29 32.49
N THR A 469 8.73 7.96 31.58
CA THR A 469 7.27 7.94 31.49
C THR A 469 6.84 7.39 30.13
N VAL A 470 5.97 6.39 30.12
CA VAL A 470 5.46 5.79 28.87
C VAL A 470 3.94 5.84 28.89
N ASN A 471 3.35 6.48 27.87
CA ASN A 471 1.91 6.64 27.70
C ASN A 471 1.21 7.13 28.99
N GLY A 472 1.77 8.18 29.61
CA GLY A 472 1.27 8.78 30.85
C GLY A 472 1.57 7.99 32.13
N LYS A 473 2.17 6.80 32.05
CA LYS A 473 2.55 5.98 33.20
C LYS A 473 4.01 6.20 33.57
N GLU A 474 4.26 6.66 34.79
CA GLU A 474 5.60 6.74 35.36
C GLU A 474 6.15 5.33 35.62
N ILE A 475 7.30 5.02 35.02
CA ILE A 475 8.04 3.77 35.20
C ILE A 475 9.23 4.02 36.13
N TYR A 476 9.97 5.10 35.87
CA TYR A 476 11.05 5.59 36.73
C TYR A 476 10.84 7.08 37.01
N PRO A 477 11.02 7.54 38.25
CA PRO A 477 10.81 8.94 38.59
C PRO A 477 11.85 9.84 37.90
N GLU A 478 11.41 11.03 37.50
CA GLU A 478 12.32 12.07 37.01
C GLU A 478 13.36 12.45 38.07
N ASN A 479 14.58 12.74 37.63
CA ASN A 479 15.69 13.08 38.50
C ASN A 479 16.55 14.22 37.90
N GLU A 480 17.65 14.56 38.56
CA GLU A 480 18.56 15.65 38.15
C GLU A 480 19.36 15.40 36.86
N ASN A 481 19.37 14.16 36.36
CA ASN A 481 20.01 13.79 35.10
C ASN A 481 19.06 13.96 33.92
N GLY A 482 17.74 13.83 34.15
CA GLY A 482 16.72 14.09 33.15
C GLY A 482 15.54 13.14 33.21
N ASN A 483 14.77 13.14 32.12
CA ASN A 483 13.58 12.31 31.94
C ASN A 483 13.41 11.93 30.46
N MET A 484 12.96 10.72 30.21
CA MET A 484 12.47 10.25 28.91
C MET A 484 10.95 10.13 28.94
N ILE A 485 10.27 10.75 28.00
CA ILE A 485 8.81 10.66 27.85
C ILE A 485 8.51 10.04 26.49
N ILE A 486 7.75 8.94 26.49
CA ILE A 486 7.26 8.29 25.28
C ILE A 486 5.73 8.39 25.25
N ARG A 487 5.15 8.96 24.20
CA ARG A 487 3.72 9.28 24.10
C ARG A 487 3.24 9.25 22.66
N TYR A 488 1.92 9.20 22.44
CA TYR A 488 1.35 9.40 21.11
C TYR A 488 1.75 10.77 20.57
N TYR A 489 2.17 10.81 19.31
CA TYR A 489 2.35 12.04 18.55
C TYR A 489 1.04 12.46 17.86
N ALA A 490 0.28 11.48 17.36
CA ALA A 490 -1.02 11.65 16.74
C ALA A 490 -1.96 10.49 17.13
N ASP A 491 -3.26 10.65 16.86
CA ASP A 491 -4.26 9.61 17.14
C ASP A 491 -3.95 8.33 16.36
N PRO A 492 -3.90 7.16 17.02
CA PRO A 492 -3.62 5.90 16.36
C PRO A 492 -4.82 5.41 15.54
N LEU A 493 -4.54 4.47 14.63
CA LEU A 493 -5.53 3.72 13.88
C LEU A 493 -5.38 2.23 14.19
N VAL A 494 -6.47 1.57 14.55
CA VAL A 494 -6.53 0.10 14.55
C VAL A 494 -6.54 -0.41 13.10
N ASP A 495 -6.11 -1.64 12.89
CA ASP A 495 -6.23 -2.29 11.58
C ASP A 495 -7.67 -2.26 11.06
N ALA A 496 -7.81 -2.17 9.73
CA ALA A 496 -9.12 -2.05 9.13
C ALA A 496 -9.91 -3.36 9.27
N PRO A 497 -11.24 -3.30 9.46
CA PRO A 497 -12.10 -4.47 9.29
C PRO A 497 -11.87 -5.10 7.91
N VAL A 498 -11.74 -6.44 7.88
CA VAL A 498 -11.44 -7.17 6.65
C VAL A 498 -12.72 -7.47 5.90
N SER A 499 -12.82 -6.95 4.67
CA SER A 499 -13.92 -7.26 3.75
C SER A 499 -13.78 -8.70 3.22
N SER A 500 -14.92 -9.36 3.02
CA SER A 500 -14.94 -10.76 2.57
C SER A 500 -14.23 -10.95 1.22
N SER A 501 -13.47 -12.03 1.07
CA SER A 501 -12.94 -12.47 -0.22
C SER A 501 -13.71 -13.67 -0.80
N GLU A 502 -14.85 -14.02 -0.20
CA GLU A 502 -15.58 -15.27 -0.48
C GLU A 502 -17.07 -15.07 -0.76
N ASP A 503 -17.58 -13.86 -0.59
CA ASP A 503 -19.00 -13.56 -0.80
C ASP A 503 -19.36 -13.40 -2.28
N ASP A 504 -20.65 -13.30 -2.55
CA ASP A 504 -21.16 -13.27 -3.93
C ASP A 504 -20.73 -11.98 -4.65
N PHE A 505 -20.66 -10.85 -3.94
CA PHE A 505 -20.17 -9.60 -4.52
C PHE A 505 -18.70 -9.73 -4.93
N TYR A 506 -17.83 -10.26 -4.06
CA TYR A 506 -16.41 -10.44 -4.39
C TYR A 506 -16.22 -11.36 -5.60
N LYS A 507 -16.97 -12.47 -5.67
CA LYS A 507 -16.92 -13.38 -6.83
C LYS A 507 -17.33 -12.70 -8.13
N GLU A 508 -18.41 -11.92 -8.09
CA GLU A 508 -18.88 -11.18 -9.26
C GLU A 508 -17.89 -10.07 -9.65
N PHE A 509 -17.41 -9.29 -8.69
CA PHE A 509 -16.45 -8.21 -8.89
C PHE A 509 -15.13 -8.72 -9.49
N THR A 510 -14.58 -9.79 -8.93
CA THR A 510 -13.37 -10.41 -9.49
C THR A 510 -13.62 -11.09 -10.83
N GLY A 511 -14.83 -11.60 -11.08
CA GLY A 511 -15.24 -12.10 -12.39
C GLY A 511 -15.29 -11.00 -13.46
N ILE A 512 -15.78 -9.81 -13.13
CA ILE A 512 -15.77 -8.62 -13.99
C ILE A 512 -14.34 -8.18 -14.28
N ILE A 513 -13.49 -8.07 -13.26
CA ILE A 513 -12.07 -7.72 -13.42
C ILE A 513 -11.39 -8.71 -14.36
N LYS A 514 -11.64 -10.01 -14.17
CA LYS A 514 -11.09 -11.06 -15.02
C LYS A 514 -11.52 -10.89 -16.47
N SER A 515 -12.82 -10.74 -16.72
CA SER A 515 -13.32 -10.55 -18.09
C SER A 515 -12.83 -9.27 -18.73
N PHE A 516 -12.79 -8.16 -18.00
CA PHE A 516 -12.29 -6.89 -18.49
C PHE A 516 -10.84 -7.03 -19.00
N TYR A 517 -9.94 -7.58 -18.19
CA TYR A 517 -8.54 -7.70 -18.62
C TYR A 517 -8.28 -8.83 -19.61
N GLU A 518 -8.91 -10.00 -19.44
CA GLU A 518 -8.64 -11.14 -20.31
C GLU A 518 -9.35 -11.06 -21.67
N ASP A 519 -10.55 -10.46 -21.72
CA ASP A 519 -11.36 -10.45 -22.94
C ASP A 519 -11.31 -9.11 -23.68
N GLU A 520 -11.18 -8.00 -22.96
CA GLU A 520 -11.32 -6.66 -23.54
C GLU A 520 -9.99 -5.90 -23.65
N VAL A 521 -9.16 -5.89 -22.60
CA VAL A 521 -7.91 -5.10 -22.59
C VAL A 521 -6.73 -5.85 -23.19
N PHE A 522 -6.57 -7.14 -22.87
CA PHE A 522 -5.42 -7.95 -23.30
C PHE A 522 -5.80 -9.36 -23.82
N PRO A 523 -6.76 -9.49 -24.76
CA PRO A 523 -7.16 -10.79 -25.31
C PRO A 523 -5.99 -11.59 -25.90
N GLU A 524 -4.97 -10.90 -26.42
CA GLU A 524 -3.76 -11.51 -26.95
C GLU A 524 -2.86 -12.14 -25.88
N LYS A 525 -2.90 -11.65 -24.62
CA LYS A 525 -2.10 -12.22 -23.52
C LYS A 525 -2.70 -13.51 -22.94
N PHE A 526 -3.99 -13.76 -23.18
CA PHE A 526 -4.75 -14.88 -22.62
C PHE A 526 -5.38 -15.78 -23.68
N ASN A 527 -4.80 -15.79 -24.89
CA ASN A 527 -5.20 -16.68 -25.96
C ASN A 527 -4.81 -18.15 -25.64
N LYS A 528 -5.26 -19.09 -26.49
CA LYS A 528 -5.08 -20.54 -26.28
C LYS A 528 -3.62 -21.02 -26.26
N ASP A 529 -2.70 -20.22 -26.80
CA ASP A 529 -1.27 -20.53 -26.88
C ASP A 529 -0.48 -19.94 -25.69
N SER A 530 -1.13 -19.13 -24.84
CA SER A 530 -0.50 -18.54 -23.64
C SER A 530 -0.49 -19.52 -22.48
N ASP A 531 0.66 -19.61 -21.79
CA ASP A 531 0.79 -20.33 -20.51
C ASP A 531 0.60 -19.40 -19.30
N LYS A 532 0.42 -18.09 -19.54
CA LYS A 532 0.25 -17.07 -18.50
C LYS A 532 -1.14 -17.12 -17.90
N LYS A 533 -1.22 -16.90 -16.60
CA LYS A 533 -2.49 -16.81 -15.86
C LYS A 533 -2.74 -15.38 -15.40
N PHE A 534 -4.02 -15.03 -15.25
CA PHE A 534 -4.44 -13.87 -14.46
C PHE A 534 -4.99 -14.35 -13.12
N ILE A 535 -4.25 -14.05 -12.05
CA ILE A 535 -4.53 -14.52 -10.69
C ILE A 535 -5.03 -13.32 -9.89
N ILE A 536 -6.27 -13.39 -9.42
CA ILE A 536 -6.87 -12.36 -8.59
C ILE A 536 -6.79 -12.84 -7.14
N THR A 537 -6.24 -12.01 -6.26
CA THR A 537 -5.96 -12.37 -4.87
C THR A 537 -6.49 -11.30 -3.93
N PRO A 538 -7.04 -11.66 -2.75
CA PRO A 538 -7.15 -10.68 -1.68
C PRO A 538 -5.75 -10.21 -1.29
N SER A 539 -5.66 -9.01 -0.72
CA SER A 539 -4.40 -8.41 -0.34
C SER A 539 -4.62 -7.38 0.77
N ILE A 540 -3.50 -6.88 1.27
CA ILE A 540 -3.45 -5.81 2.27
C ILE A 540 -2.70 -4.61 1.69
N MET A 541 -3.10 -3.42 2.09
CA MET A 541 -2.32 -2.22 1.86
C MET A 541 -1.61 -1.77 3.14
N SER A 542 -0.36 -1.34 3.00
CA SER A 542 0.43 -0.82 4.12
C SER A 542 0.12 0.63 4.46
N GLY A 543 -0.33 1.41 3.47
CA GLY A 543 -0.93 2.73 3.66
C GLY A 543 -2.38 2.63 4.16
N ASN A 544 -2.95 3.78 4.51
CA ASN A 544 -4.34 3.91 4.91
C ASN A 544 -4.98 4.98 4.03
N THR A 545 -6.18 4.73 3.52
CA THR A 545 -6.95 5.72 2.76
C THR A 545 -8.08 6.33 3.59
N ASP A 546 -8.84 7.23 2.95
CA ASP A 546 -10.09 7.81 3.43
C ASP A 546 -11.12 6.78 3.94
N THR A 547 -11.05 5.54 3.46
CA THR A 547 -11.96 4.44 3.83
C THR A 547 -12.12 4.20 5.32
N ARG A 548 -11.13 4.56 6.15
CA ARG A 548 -11.24 4.52 7.62
C ARG A 548 -12.44 5.31 8.18
N HIS A 549 -12.90 6.30 7.43
CA HIS A 549 -14.03 7.16 7.78
C HIS A 549 -15.39 6.60 7.32
N TYR A 550 -15.38 5.52 6.54
CA TYR A 550 -16.57 4.95 5.92
C TYR A 550 -16.98 3.58 6.47
N TRP A 551 -16.28 3.03 7.47
CA TRP A 551 -16.55 1.70 8.04
C TRP A 551 -17.97 1.49 8.59
N LYS A 552 -18.70 2.57 8.91
CA LYS A 552 -20.10 2.49 9.35
C LYS A 552 -21.10 2.30 8.21
N LEU A 553 -20.70 2.56 6.97
CA LEU A 553 -21.60 2.53 5.79
C LEU A 553 -21.75 1.13 5.20
N THR A 554 -20.72 0.28 5.30
CA THR A 554 -20.72 -1.10 4.79
C THR A 554 -19.54 -1.89 5.37
N ASP A 555 -19.65 -3.21 5.37
CA ASP A 555 -18.56 -4.16 5.63
C ASP A 555 -17.83 -4.61 4.34
N ARG A 556 -18.24 -4.09 3.18
CA ARG A 556 -17.63 -4.36 1.87
C ARG A 556 -16.87 -3.15 1.35
N ILE A 557 -15.58 -3.09 1.62
CA ILE A 557 -14.69 -2.01 1.22
C ILE A 557 -13.47 -2.59 0.51
N TYR A 558 -13.38 -2.35 -0.79
CA TYR A 558 -12.28 -2.82 -1.64
C TYR A 558 -11.49 -1.64 -2.19
N ARG A 559 -10.17 -1.78 -2.21
CA ARG A 559 -9.25 -0.74 -2.69
C ARG A 559 -8.57 -1.23 -3.96
N VAL A 560 -8.81 -0.52 -5.04
CA VAL A 560 -8.39 -0.91 -6.39
C VAL A 560 -8.14 0.31 -7.26
N GLN A 561 -7.19 0.19 -8.18
CA GLN A 561 -7.02 1.15 -9.25
C GLN A 561 -7.05 0.42 -10.60
N PRO A 562 -8.09 0.61 -11.43
CA PRO A 562 -8.09 0.01 -12.75
C PRO A 562 -6.99 0.65 -13.58
N GLY A 563 -6.10 -0.19 -14.10
CA GLY A 563 -4.93 0.23 -14.83
C GLY A 563 -3.89 -0.88 -14.98
N SER A 564 -2.86 -0.63 -15.78
CA SER A 564 -1.76 -1.57 -16.01
C SER A 564 -0.37 -0.94 -15.83
N LEU A 565 -0.31 0.33 -15.40
CA LEU A 565 0.92 1.01 -15.05
C LEU A 565 1.57 0.34 -13.84
N ASN A 566 2.85 0.03 -13.95
CA ASN A 566 3.64 -0.32 -12.79
C ASN A 566 3.83 0.92 -11.89
N ILE A 567 3.05 1.00 -10.81
CA ILE A 567 3.05 2.14 -9.88
C ILE A 567 4.42 2.47 -9.28
N PHE A 568 5.34 1.49 -9.21
CA PHE A 568 6.70 1.73 -8.74
C PHE A 568 7.52 2.62 -9.67
N ASP A 569 7.12 2.75 -10.94
CA ASP A 569 7.76 3.62 -11.92
C ASP A 569 7.12 5.02 -11.97
N ALA A 570 5.99 5.23 -11.29
CA ALA A 570 5.14 6.42 -11.37
C ALA A 570 5.58 7.60 -10.49
N ASN A 571 6.59 7.40 -9.63
CA ASN A 571 7.11 8.40 -8.68
C ASN A 571 6.02 9.04 -7.78
N ILE A 572 5.06 8.25 -7.30
CA ILE A 572 4.04 8.71 -6.33
C ILE A 572 4.74 9.37 -5.14
N HIS A 573 4.22 10.53 -4.72
CA HIS A 573 4.76 11.45 -3.71
C HIS A 573 6.16 12.04 -4.00
N GLY A 574 6.85 11.56 -5.03
CA GLY A 574 8.15 12.06 -5.47
C GLY A 574 8.06 13.14 -6.56
N PRO A 575 9.23 13.67 -6.99
CA PRO A 575 9.30 14.56 -8.13
C PRO A 575 9.10 13.81 -9.45
N ASN A 576 8.56 14.49 -10.46
CA ASN A 576 8.27 13.93 -11.79
C ASN A 576 7.28 12.76 -11.72
N GLU A 577 6.23 12.93 -10.91
CA GLU A 577 5.08 12.03 -10.90
C GLU A 577 4.41 12.00 -12.27
N TRP A 578 4.00 10.81 -12.71
CA TRP A 578 3.34 10.62 -14.00
C TRP A 578 2.38 9.42 -14.00
N THR A 579 1.46 9.42 -14.97
CA THR A 579 0.68 8.24 -15.37
C THR A 579 0.60 8.15 -16.89
N ASP A 580 0.37 6.95 -17.45
CA ASP A 580 0.19 6.78 -18.89
C ASP A 580 -1.28 6.86 -19.34
N LEU A 581 -1.48 7.27 -20.59
CA LEU A 581 -2.81 7.37 -21.19
C LEU A 581 -3.54 6.02 -21.20
N THR A 582 -2.81 4.93 -21.43
CA THR A 582 -3.38 3.58 -21.48
C THR A 582 -4.06 3.23 -20.17
N THR A 583 -3.39 3.46 -19.04
CA THR A 583 -3.88 3.23 -17.68
C THR A 583 -5.07 4.14 -17.41
N HIS A 584 -4.99 5.42 -17.74
CA HIS A 584 -6.12 6.33 -17.55
C HIS A 584 -7.36 5.90 -18.36
N MET A 585 -7.21 5.48 -19.62
CA MET A 585 -8.34 4.97 -20.43
C MET A 585 -8.89 3.64 -19.91
N GLN A 586 -8.04 2.77 -19.36
CA GLN A 586 -8.49 1.57 -18.66
C GLN A 586 -9.31 1.92 -17.40
N THR A 587 -8.93 2.96 -16.66
CA THR A 587 -9.72 3.49 -15.53
C THR A 587 -11.10 3.93 -15.98
N VAL A 588 -11.18 4.77 -17.02
CA VAL A 588 -12.46 5.26 -17.58
C VAL A 588 -13.33 4.09 -18.06
N SER A 589 -12.75 3.17 -18.84
CA SER A 589 -13.47 2.05 -19.42
C SER A 589 -13.97 1.06 -18.36
N PHE A 590 -13.14 0.78 -17.35
CA PHE A 590 -13.52 -0.10 -16.26
C PHE A 590 -14.69 0.46 -15.47
N TYR A 591 -14.65 1.73 -15.06
CA TYR A 591 -15.76 2.31 -14.28
C TYR A 591 -17.03 2.49 -15.11
N TYR A 592 -16.92 2.74 -16.42
CA TYR A 592 -18.08 2.71 -17.32
C TYR A 592 -18.77 1.34 -17.25
N ASN A 593 -17.99 0.27 -17.40
CA ASN A 593 -18.53 -1.09 -17.32
C ASN A 593 -19.00 -1.48 -15.91
N TYR A 594 -18.26 -1.12 -14.87
CA TYR A 594 -18.60 -1.41 -13.47
C TYR A 594 -19.95 -0.79 -13.10
N ILE A 595 -20.13 0.51 -13.36
CA ILE A 595 -21.40 1.19 -13.07
C ILE A 595 -22.52 0.59 -13.93
N SER A 596 -22.28 0.36 -15.23
CA SER A 596 -23.27 -0.27 -16.10
C SER A 596 -23.72 -1.64 -15.60
N HIS A 597 -22.76 -2.47 -15.17
CA HIS A 597 -23.02 -3.83 -14.72
C HIS A 597 -23.89 -3.87 -13.46
N TYR A 598 -23.50 -3.12 -12.43
CA TYR A 598 -24.13 -3.17 -11.11
C TYR A 598 -25.34 -2.24 -10.95
N CYS A 599 -25.45 -1.21 -11.78
CA CYS A 599 -26.38 -0.10 -11.53
C CYS A 599 -27.44 0.08 -12.61
N LEU A 600 -27.23 -0.41 -13.83
CA LEU A 600 -28.27 -0.37 -14.86
C LEU A 600 -29.11 -1.64 -14.84
N PRO A 601 -30.40 -1.56 -15.21
CA PRO A 601 -31.24 -2.73 -15.35
C PRO A 601 -30.66 -3.70 -16.39
N ASP A 602 -30.95 -4.99 -16.24
CA ASP A 602 -30.65 -5.96 -17.30
C ASP A 602 -31.49 -5.64 -18.55
N GLU A 603 -30.89 -5.71 -19.73
CA GLU A 603 -31.64 -5.56 -21.00
C GLU A 603 -32.59 -6.77 -21.17
N GLU A 604 -33.89 -6.51 -21.33
CA GLU A 604 -34.94 -7.53 -21.56
C GLU A 604 -34.83 -8.25 -22.91
#